data_AF-A0A972WH92-F1
#
_entry.id   AF-A0A972WH92-F1
#
_cell.length_a   1.000
_cell.length_b   1.000
_cell.length_c   1.000
_cell.angle_alpha   90.00
_cell.angle_beta   90.00
_cell.angle_gamma   90.00
#
_symmetry.space_group_name_H-M   'P 1'
#
loop_
_entity.id
_entity.type
_entity.pdbx_description
1 polymer ?
#
loop_
_entity_poly.entity_id
_entity_poly.type
_entity_poly.pdbx_seq_one_letter_code
_entity_poly.pdbx_strand_id
1 'polypeptide(L)'
;MSWGLWKTLLRPDHEEQKNPDRTEVTRAANYLQIGEFQLLQLAYHAWHGVDLSEKSFDKLFHQHMIDGVVPYWARHYARNINQLSEQGGIVDHDPAYHRYDHDYHTSVPNGVRKFLVACGCLIVFLGGGLILANTSIKKSATIFPPYFETEHLKSGNGVPETPDNGRPDSGGRTVDLPSGTRP
;
A
#
# COMPACT_ATOMS: atom_id res chain seq x y z
N MET A 1 12.84 -10.54 -33.83
CA MET A 1 13.08 -9.63 -32.69
C MET A 1 12.07 -9.96 -31.59
N SER A 2 12.31 -11.01 -30.78
CA SER A 2 11.60 -11.31 -29.50
C SER A 2 11.99 -12.67 -28.87
N TRP A 3 12.68 -13.55 -29.61
CA TRP A 3 13.03 -14.90 -29.12
C TRP A 3 13.90 -14.90 -27.85
N GLY A 4 14.81 -13.93 -27.72
CA GLY A 4 15.64 -13.77 -26.51
C GLY A 4 14.82 -13.42 -25.26
N LEU A 5 13.82 -12.54 -25.40
CA LEU A 5 13.00 -12.08 -24.27
C LEU A 5 12.12 -13.20 -23.71
N TRP A 6 11.52 -14.00 -24.59
CA TRP A 6 10.73 -15.18 -24.20
C TRP A 6 11.56 -16.21 -23.45
N LYS A 7 12.83 -16.41 -23.84
CA LYS A 7 13.74 -17.33 -23.16
C LYS A 7 14.09 -16.86 -21.75
N THR A 8 14.32 -15.56 -21.58
CA THR A 8 14.55 -14.92 -20.27
C THR A 8 13.32 -15.01 -19.36
N LEU A 9 12.11 -14.87 -19.90
CA LEU A 9 10.88 -15.01 -19.11
C LEU A 9 10.57 -16.47 -18.72
N LEU A 10 10.89 -17.43 -19.59
CA LEU A 10 10.67 -18.86 -19.31
C LEU A 10 11.73 -19.47 -18.38
N ARG A 11 12.95 -18.94 -18.41
CA ARG A 11 14.10 -19.37 -17.61
C ARG A 11 14.91 -18.14 -17.19
N PRO A 12 14.48 -17.42 -16.15
CA PRO A 12 15.24 -16.28 -15.62
C PRO A 12 16.63 -16.70 -15.10
N ASP A 13 16.80 -17.97 -14.75
CA ASP A 13 18.03 -18.61 -14.25
C ASP A 13 19.08 -18.92 -15.33
N HIS A 14 18.76 -18.75 -16.62
CA HIS A 14 19.70 -19.03 -17.71
C HIS A 14 20.94 -18.12 -17.70
N GLU A 15 20.79 -16.85 -17.29
CA GLU A 15 21.92 -15.92 -17.17
C GLU A 15 22.86 -16.32 -16.01
N GLU A 16 22.29 -16.84 -14.91
CA GLU A 16 23.05 -17.31 -13.74
C GLU A 16 23.91 -18.54 -14.07
N GLN A 17 23.42 -19.45 -14.93
CA GLN A 17 24.18 -20.61 -15.41
C GLN A 17 25.31 -20.23 -16.38
N LYS A 18 25.15 -19.12 -17.11
CA LYS A 18 26.14 -18.67 -18.10
C LYS A 18 27.36 -18.02 -17.42
N ASN A 19 27.16 -17.33 -16.30
CA ASN A 19 28.19 -16.58 -15.59
C ASN A 19 28.14 -16.82 -14.06
N PRO A 20 28.55 -18.01 -13.58
CA PRO A 20 28.49 -18.35 -12.16
C PRO A 20 29.28 -17.36 -11.27
N ASP A 21 30.39 -16.84 -11.78
CA ASP A 21 31.24 -15.88 -11.05
C ASP A 21 30.53 -14.55 -10.81
N ARG A 22 29.69 -14.13 -11.75
CA ARG A 22 28.89 -12.91 -11.61
C ARG A 22 27.79 -13.13 -10.57
N THR A 23 27.14 -14.29 -10.60
CA THR A 23 26.15 -14.69 -9.60
C THR A 23 26.74 -14.68 -8.19
N GLU A 24 27.99 -15.14 -8.01
CA GLU A 24 28.68 -15.07 -6.71
C GLU A 24 28.86 -13.63 -6.22
N VAL A 25 29.25 -12.71 -7.11
CA VAL A 25 29.43 -11.26 -6.83
C VAL A 25 28.10 -10.60 -6.49
N THR A 26 27.07 -10.81 -7.31
CA THR A 26 25.71 -10.27 -7.09
C THR A 26 25.16 -10.76 -5.75
N ARG A 27 25.32 -12.05 -5.44
CA ARG A 27 24.87 -12.62 -4.16
C ARG A 27 25.60 -11.99 -2.97
N ALA A 28 26.92 -11.82 -3.06
CA ALA A 28 27.71 -11.18 -2.01
C ALA A 28 27.31 -9.72 -1.80
N ALA A 29 27.04 -8.98 -2.88
CA ALA A 29 26.59 -7.59 -2.81
C ALA A 29 25.23 -7.49 -2.12
N ASN A 30 24.30 -8.40 -2.43
CA ASN A 30 23.00 -8.49 -1.79
C ASN A 30 23.09 -8.79 -0.29
N TYR A 31 24.02 -9.65 0.15
CA TYR A 31 24.22 -9.92 1.58
C TYR A 31 24.73 -8.72 2.38
N LEU A 32 25.44 -7.82 1.71
CA LEU A 32 26.00 -6.60 2.30
C LEU A 32 25.10 -5.38 2.07
N GLN A 33 23.96 -5.54 1.38
CA GLN A 33 23.06 -4.47 0.96
C GLN A 33 23.73 -3.31 0.19
N ILE A 34 24.83 -3.60 -0.51
CA ILE A 34 25.57 -2.63 -1.31
C ILE A 34 25.39 -2.87 -2.80
N GLY A 35 25.69 -1.87 -3.62
CA GLY A 35 25.76 -2.05 -5.07
C GLY A 35 26.91 -2.97 -5.50
N GLU A 36 26.75 -3.68 -6.62
CA GLU A 36 27.81 -4.53 -7.19
C GLU A 36 29.12 -3.75 -7.43
N PHE A 37 29.02 -2.46 -7.80
CA PHE A 37 30.17 -1.58 -8.01
C PHE A 37 30.92 -1.23 -6.72
N GLN A 38 30.19 -1.05 -5.62
CA GLN A 38 30.81 -0.83 -4.32
C GLN A 38 31.52 -2.10 -3.85
N LEU A 39 30.93 -3.28 -4.10
CA LEU A 39 31.60 -4.55 -3.82
C LEU A 39 32.90 -4.69 -4.60
N LEU A 40 32.92 -4.29 -5.88
CA LEU A 40 34.15 -4.27 -6.70
C LEU A 40 35.20 -3.30 -6.13
N GLN A 41 34.81 -2.12 -5.67
CA GLN A 41 35.73 -1.16 -5.05
C GLN A 41 36.32 -1.70 -3.74
N LEU A 42 35.47 -2.29 -2.88
CA LEU A 42 35.89 -2.93 -1.64
C LEU A 42 36.86 -4.09 -1.89
N ALA A 43 36.51 -4.95 -2.85
CA ALA A 43 37.34 -6.11 -3.18
C ALA A 43 38.71 -5.69 -3.75
N TYR A 44 38.75 -4.64 -4.56
CA TYR A 44 40.00 -4.09 -5.07
C TYR A 44 40.85 -3.49 -3.95
N HIS A 45 40.24 -2.68 -3.06
CA HIS A 45 40.94 -2.11 -1.91
C HIS A 45 41.44 -3.21 -0.97
N ALA A 46 40.64 -4.24 -0.70
CA ALA A 46 41.05 -5.38 0.13
C ALA A 46 42.23 -6.16 -0.48
N TRP A 47 42.32 -6.24 -1.81
CA TRP A 47 43.37 -6.98 -2.51
C TRP A 47 44.65 -6.16 -2.71
N HIS A 48 44.51 -4.90 -3.13
CA HIS A 48 45.63 -4.04 -3.52
C HIS A 48 46.07 -3.06 -2.42
N GLY A 49 45.26 -2.87 -1.38
CA GLY A 49 45.52 -1.91 -0.30
C GLY A 49 45.39 -0.44 -0.71
N VAL A 50 44.86 -0.16 -1.91
CA VAL A 50 44.69 1.20 -2.45
C VAL A 50 43.31 1.37 -3.07
N ASP A 51 42.80 2.59 -3.03
CA ASP A 51 41.52 2.95 -3.62
C ASP A 51 41.61 2.98 -5.16
N LEU A 52 40.52 2.62 -5.83
CA LEU A 52 40.43 2.67 -7.29
C LEU A 52 40.45 4.12 -7.79
N SER A 53 41.36 4.40 -8.72
CA SER A 53 41.33 5.63 -9.54
C SER A 53 40.07 5.66 -10.42
N GLU A 54 39.45 6.82 -10.56
CA GLU A 54 38.27 7.06 -11.40
C GLU A 54 38.48 6.58 -12.85
N LYS A 55 39.66 6.82 -13.42
CA LYS A 55 40.00 6.37 -14.78
C LYS A 55 40.07 4.84 -14.92
N SER A 56 40.51 4.17 -13.85
CA SER A 56 40.58 2.70 -13.82
C SER A 56 39.22 2.10 -13.53
N PHE A 57 38.36 2.81 -12.79
CA PHE A 57 37.01 2.40 -12.45
C PHE A 57 36.14 2.27 -13.70
N ASP A 58 36.14 3.26 -14.61
CA ASP A 58 35.34 3.21 -15.84
C ASP A 58 35.67 1.99 -16.72
N LYS A 59 36.96 1.68 -16.85
CA LYS A 59 37.41 0.52 -17.63
C LYS A 59 36.95 -0.79 -16.99
N LEU A 60 37.08 -0.89 -15.68
CA LEU A 60 36.70 -2.07 -14.90
C LEU A 60 35.19 -2.27 -14.93
N PHE A 61 34.43 -1.18 -14.80
CA PHE A 61 32.98 -1.15 -14.95
C PHE A 61 32.56 -1.66 -16.33
N HIS A 62 33.17 -1.13 -17.40
CA HIS A 62 32.83 -1.51 -18.76
C HIS A 62 33.07 -3.01 -18.97
N GLN A 63 34.24 -3.50 -18.55
CA GLN A 63 34.59 -4.91 -18.66
C GLN A 63 33.66 -5.81 -17.83
N HIS A 64 33.26 -5.38 -16.63
CA HIS A 64 32.39 -6.17 -15.77
C HIS A 64 30.94 -6.22 -16.30
N MET A 65 30.38 -5.05 -16.65
CA MET A 65 28.97 -4.93 -17.03
C MET A 65 28.68 -5.35 -18.46
N ILE A 66 29.60 -5.06 -19.39
CA ILE A 66 29.41 -5.32 -20.81
C ILE A 66 29.96 -6.69 -21.18
N ASP A 67 31.18 -7.01 -20.77
CA ASP A 67 31.82 -8.29 -21.12
C ASP A 67 31.44 -9.41 -20.15
N GLY A 68 30.82 -9.08 -19.00
CA GLY A 68 30.44 -10.05 -17.97
C GLY A 68 31.64 -10.68 -17.25
N VAL A 69 32.84 -10.11 -17.41
CA VAL A 69 34.07 -10.68 -16.87
C VAL A 69 34.26 -10.21 -15.43
N VAL A 70 34.34 -11.16 -14.51
CA VAL A 70 34.63 -10.90 -13.10
C VAL A 70 36.14 -11.04 -12.85
N PRO A 71 36.82 -10.00 -12.35
CA PRO A 71 38.22 -10.11 -11.96
C PRO A 71 38.41 -11.13 -10.84
N TYR A 72 39.58 -11.80 -10.82
CA TYR A 72 39.88 -12.87 -9.87
C TYR A 72 39.78 -12.41 -8.40
N TRP A 73 40.24 -11.19 -8.08
CA TRP A 73 40.17 -10.62 -6.74
C TRP A 73 38.73 -10.34 -6.31
N ALA A 74 37.86 -9.90 -7.23
CA ALA A 74 36.45 -9.66 -6.96
C ALA A 74 35.73 -10.98 -6.66
N ARG A 75 36.02 -12.01 -7.46
CA ARG A 75 35.50 -13.37 -7.26
C ARG A 75 35.94 -13.95 -5.92
N HIS A 76 37.22 -13.83 -5.59
CA HIS A 76 37.74 -14.32 -4.31
C HIS A 76 37.09 -13.61 -3.12
N TYR A 77 36.95 -12.28 -3.20
CA TYR A 77 36.28 -11.49 -2.17
C TYR A 77 34.81 -11.90 -2.01
N ALA A 78 34.06 -12.02 -3.10
CA ALA A 78 32.66 -12.43 -3.07
C ALA A 78 32.45 -13.82 -2.45
N ARG A 79 33.34 -14.77 -2.74
CA ARG A 79 33.32 -16.10 -2.11
C ARG A 79 33.52 -16.06 -0.61
N ASN A 80 34.48 -15.26 -0.16
CA ASN A 80 34.74 -15.09 1.26
C ASN A 80 33.51 -14.51 1.98
N ILE A 81 32.89 -13.49 1.40
CA ILE A 81 31.64 -12.90 1.92
C ILE A 81 30.51 -13.94 1.93
N ASN A 82 30.29 -14.69 0.84
CA ASN A 82 29.25 -15.72 0.82
C ASN A 82 29.46 -16.79 1.91
N GLN A 83 30.70 -17.23 2.14
CA GLN A 83 31.03 -18.17 3.22
C GLN A 83 30.81 -17.59 4.61
N LEU A 84 31.19 -16.33 4.83
CA LEU A 84 30.94 -15.62 6.09
C LEU A 84 29.43 -15.45 6.37
N SER A 85 28.64 -15.23 5.31
CA SER A 85 27.17 -15.11 5.38
C SER A 85 26.53 -16.41 5.83
N GLU A 86 26.95 -17.55 5.26
CA GLU A 86 26.46 -18.88 5.61
C GLU A 86 26.75 -19.25 7.08
N GLN A 87 27.81 -18.68 7.66
CA GLN A 87 28.20 -18.88 9.06
C GLN A 87 27.50 -17.91 10.03
N GLY A 88 26.64 -17.01 9.52
CA GLY A 88 25.96 -15.98 10.33
C GLY A 88 26.88 -14.86 10.82
N GLY A 89 28.06 -14.70 10.22
CA GLY A 89 29.10 -13.77 10.67
C GLY A 89 29.03 -12.38 10.04
N ILE A 90 28.11 -12.12 9.10
CA ILE A 90 28.00 -10.82 8.44
C ILE A 90 27.07 -9.89 9.21
N VAL A 91 27.66 -8.80 9.71
CA VAL A 91 26.90 -7.63 10.14
C VAL A 91 26.66 -6.79 8.88
N ASP A 92 25.47 -6.96 8.31
CA ASP A 92 25.02 -6.28 7.08
C ASP A 92 25.29 -4.76 7.15
N HIS A 93 25.08 -4.15 8.32
CA HIS A 93 25.23 -2.71 8.53
C HIS A 93 26.64 -2.30 9.04
N ASP A 94 27.70 -3.05 8.74
CA ASP A 94 29.06 -2.63 9.10
C ASP A 94 29.48 -1.39 8.26
N PRO A 95 29.88 -0.27 8.89
CA PRO A 95 30.39 0.90 8.18
C PRO A 95 31.58 0.61 7.28
N ALA A 96 32.37 -0.44 7.55
CA ALA A 96 33.50 -0.85 6.73
C ALA A 96 33.08 -1.22 5.29
N TYR A 97 31.90 -1.83 5.12
CA TYR A 97 31.36 -2.17 3.80
C TYR A 97 30.69 -1.00 3.10
N HIS A 98 30.36 0.07 3.83
CA HIS A 98 29.64 1.23 3.29
C HIS A 98 30.54 2.44 3.02
N ARG A 99 31.86 2.25 3.03
CA ARG A 99 32.85 3.33 2.84
C ARG A 99 32.65 4.15 1.56
N TYR A 100 32.19 3.51 0.48
CA TYR A 100 31.96 4.14 -0.83
C TYR A 100 30.48 4.39 -1.12
N ASP A 101 29.62 4.21 -0.13
CA ASP A 101 28.20 4.52 -0.24
C ASP A 101 27.94 5.96 0.21
N HIS A 102 27.73 6.84 -0.77
CA HIS A 102 27.43 8.24 -0.53
C HIS A 102 26.04 8.45 0.12
N ASP A 103 25.14 7.47 -0.03
CA ASP A 103 23.79 7.49 0.55
C ASP A 103 23.71 6.73 1.88
N TYR A 104 24.84 6.24 2.42
CA TYR A 104 24.90 5.55 3.70
C TYR A 104 24.66 6.52 4.86
N HIS A 105 23.38 6.70 5.16
CA HIS A 105 22.92 7.41 6.34
C HIS A 105 22.51 6.39 7.39
N THR A 106 23.39 6.15 8.36
CA THR A 106 23.03 5.40 9.56
C THR A 106 21.95 6.16 10.32
N SER A 107 20.71 5.68 10.22
CA SER A 107 19.52 6.19 10.90
C SER A 107 19.04 7.57 10.44
N VAL A 108 17.84 7.61 9.83
CA VAL A 108 17.06 8.83 9.66
C VAL A 108 16.30 9.06 10.97
N PRO A 109 16.73 9.95 11.89
CA PRO A 109 16.16 10.04 13.24
C PRO A 109 14.67 10.38 13.26
N ASN A 110 14.14 10.95 12.18
CA ASN A 110 12.74 11.32 12.02
C ASN A 110 11.99 10.55 10.90
N GLY A 111 12.62 9.55 10.26
CA GLY A 111 12.02 8.81 9.14
C GLY A 111 10.78 8.02 9.56
N VAL A 112 10.89 7.27 10.66
CA VAL A 112 9.79 6.49 11.23
C VAL A 112 8.62 7.39 11.65
N ARG A 113 8.92 8.56 12.25
CA ARG A 113 7.89 9.52 12.66
C ARG A 113 7.12 10.07 11.46
N LYS A 114 7.81 10.45 10.38
CA LYS A 114 7.18 10.92 9.14
C LYS A 114 6.35 9.83 8.46
N PHE A 115 6.84 8.60 8.45
CA PHE A 115 6.12 7.44 7.93
C PHE A 115 4.84 7.16 8.70
N LEU A 116 4.90 7.14 10.05
CA LEU A 116 3.73 6.95 10.90
C LEU A 116 2.70 8.07 10.73
N VAL A 117 3.13 9.32 10.58
CA VAL A 117 2.23 10.45 10.29
C VAL A 117 1.55 10.27 8.93
N ALA A 118 2.29 9.86 7.89
CA ALA A 118 1.71 9.61 6.57
C ALA A 118 0.68 8.47 6.60
N CYS A 119 1.00 7.34 7.26
CA CYS A 119 0.05 6.25 7.46
C CYS A 119 -1.18 6.71 8.25
N GLY A 120 -1.01 7.50 9.32
CA GLY A 120 -2.10 8.06 10.10
C GLY A 120 -3.02 8.97 9.26
N CYS A 121 -2.45 9.89 8.47
CA CYS A 121 -3.20 10.73 7.56
C CYS A 121 -4.02 9.91 6.54
N LEU A 122 -3.42 8.85 5.99
CA LEU A 122 -4.11 7.96 5.05
C LEU A 122 -5.29 7.23 5.70
N ILE A 123 -5.09 6.70 6.91
CA ILE A 123 -6.15 6.03 7.69
C ILE A 123 -7.27 7.00 8.03
N VAL A 124 -6.95 8.24 8.41
CA VAL A 124 -7.95 9.28 8.70
C VAL A 124 -8.72 9.66 7.44
N PHE A 125 -8.06 9.78 6.29
CA PHE A 125 -8.73 10.08 5.03
C PHE A 125 -9.67 8.97 4.59
N LEU A 126 -9.19 7.73 4.57
CA LEU A 126 -9.96 6.56 4.14
C LEU A 126 -11.07 6.22 5.15
N GLY A 127 -10.73 6.14 6.44
CA GLY A 127 -11.66 5.84 7.52
C GLY A 127 -12.68 6.96 7.72
N GLY A 128 -12.23 8.23 7.72
CA GLY A 128 -13.11 9.39 7.80
C GLY A 128 -14.06 9.48 6.62
N GLY A 129 -13.57 9.25 5.39
CA GLY A 129 -14.41 9.18 4.20
C GLY A 129 -15.47 8.07 4.27
N LEU A 130 -15.09 6.88 4.75
CA LEU A 130 -16.01 5.76 4.91
C LEU A 130 -17.08 6.03 5.98
N ILE A 131 -16.69 6.59 7.13
CA ILE A 131 -17.61 6.96 8.21
C ILE A 131 -18.59 8.03 7.72
N LEU A 132 -18.09 9.09 7.07
CA LEU A 132 -18.91 10.20 6.59
C LEU A 132 -19.89 9.73 5.51
N ALA A 133 -19.46 8.81 4.64
CA ALA A 133 -20.33 8.16 3.66
C ALA A 133 -21.41 7.32 4.36
N ASN A 134 -21.04 6.50 5.35
CA ASN A 134 -22.00 5.67 6.09
C ASN A 134 -23.00 6.51 6.92
N THR A 135 -22.59 7.66 7.45
CA THR A 135 -23.51 8.58 8.16
C THR A 135 -24.39 9.40 7.22
N SER A 136 -23.92 9.69 6.00
CA SER A 136 -24.72 10.44 5.01
C SER A 136 -25.75 9.56 4.31
N ILE A 137 -25.58 8.24 4.33
CA ILE A 137 -26.64 7.32 3.91
C ILE A 137 -27.75 7.36 4.96
N LYS A 138 -28.84 8.07 4.64
CA LYS A 138 -30.10 7.96 5.40
C LYS A 138 -30.47 6.47 5.47
N LYS A 139 -30.73 5.93 6.66
CA LYS A 139 -31.09 4.52 6.86
C LYS A 139 -32.31 4.18 5.99
N SER A 140 -32.10 3.52 4.86
CA SER A 140 -33.19 3.03 4.02
C SER A 140 -33.95 1.94 4.78
N ALA A 141 -35.22 2.18 5.07
CA ALA A 141 -36.10 1.13 5.53
C ALA A 141 -36.52 0.30 4.30
N THR A 142 -35.84 -0.84 4.11
CA THR A 142 -36.11 -1.91 3.12
C THR A 142 -35.22 -1.87 1.86
N ILE A 143 -34.69 -3.07 1.54
CA ILE A 143 -33.73 -3.36 0.46
C ILE A 143 -34.41 -3.62 -0.90
N PHE A 144 -35.73 -3.47 -0.99
CA PHE A 144 -36.53 -3.69 -2.20
C PHE A 144 -37.21 -2.38 -2.65
N PRO A 145 -37.24 -2.07 -3.96
CA PRO A 145 -37.94 -0.89 -4.46
C PRO A 145 -39.46 -1.01 -4.27
N PRO A 146 -40.17 0.08 -3.93
CA PRO A 146 -39.70 1.46 -3.74
C PRO A 146 -39.15 1.71 -2.32
N TYR A 147 -38.10 2.55 -2.23
CA TYR A 147 -37.46 2.91 -0.96
C TYR A 147 -38.39 3.77 -0.11
N PHE A 148 -38.83 3.28 1.04
CA PHE A 148 -39.65 4.07 1.97
C PHE A 148 -38.72 4.75 3.00
N GLU A 149 -38.79 6.08 3.10
CA GLU A 149 -38.10 6.83 4.15
C GLU A 149 -38.94 6.84 5.43
N THR A 150 -38.31 6.68 6.60
CA THR A 150 -39.00 6.62 7.91
C THR A 150 -39.68 7.94 8.30
N GLU A 151 -39.38 9.04 7.62
CA GLU A 151 -40.06 10.33 7.78
C GLU A 151 -41.52 10.30 7.30
N HIS A 152 -41.87 9.39 6.39
CA HIS A 152 -43.27 9.16 5.98
C HIS A 152 -44.07 8.25 6.91
N LEU A 153 -43.42 7.50 7.82
CA LEU A 153 -44.09 6.56 8.72
C LEU A 153 -44.53 7.19 10.06
N LYS A 154 -44.07 8.41 10.39
CA LYS A 154 -44.34 9.06 11.69
C LYS A 154 -45.48 10.09 11.66
N SER A 155 -46.18 10.24 10.53
CA SER A 155 -47.38 11.08 10.42
C SER A 155 -48.64 10.21 10.43
N GLY A 156 -49.02 9.73 11.61
CA GLY A 156 -50.24 8.94 11.75
C GLY A 156 -50.43 8.46 13.18
N ASN A 157 -50.97 9.33 14.03
CA ASN A 157 -51.85 8.94 15.14
C ASN A 157 -52.52 10.18 15.74
N GLY A 158 -53.84 10.27 15.56
CA GLY A 158 -54.66 11.13 16.42
C GLY A 158 -56.02 11.58 15.92
N VAL A 159 -56.92 10.70 15.45
CA VAL A 159 -58.37 10.71 15.79
C VAL A 159 -58.94 9.29 15.59
N PRO A 160 -59.56 8.64 16.59
CA PRO A 160 -60.34 7.43 16.38
C PRO A 160 -61.78 7.81 15.98
N GLU A 161 -62.23 7.35 14.80
CA GLU A 161 -63.66 7.44 14.44
C GLU A 161 -64.44 6.34 15.17
N THR A 162 -65.36 6.78 16.03
CA THR A 162 -66.30 5.96 16.81
C THR A 162 -67.34 5.32 15.88
N PRO A 163 -67.74 4.04 16.05
CA PRO A 163 -68.75 3.43 15.20
C PRO A 163 -70.15 3.85 15.62
N ASP A 164 -70.87 4.57 14.76
CA ASP A 164 -72.30 4.88 14.95
C ASP A 164 -73.17 3.74 14.38
N ASN A 165 -74.07 3.24 15.22
CA ASN A 165 -74.87 2.03 15.02
C ASN A 165 -76.32 2.39 15.37
N GLY A 166 -77.17 2.71 14.38
CA GLY A 166 -78.55 3.11 14.68
C GLY A 166 -79.46 3.39 13.47
N ARG A 167 -80.38 2.45 13.24
CA ARG A 167 -81.52 2.35 12.29
C ARG A 167 -82.55 3.53 12.36
N PRO A 168 -83.65 3.54 11.55
CA PRO A 168 -83.99 4.53 10.53
C PRO A 168 -85.16 5.49 10.91
N ASP A 169 -85.39 6.47 10.03
CA ASP A 169 -86.48 7.45 10.04
C ASP A 169 -87.87 6.89 10.39
N SER A 170 -88.59 7.57 11.30
CA SER A 170 -90.06 7.67 11.27
C SER A 170 -90.63 8.66 12.29
N GLY A 171 -91.19 9.77 11.76
CA GLY A 171 -92.48 10.36 12.17
C GLY A 171 -92.63 11.07 13.52
N GLY A 172 -93.22 12.28 13.50
CA GLY A 172 -94.01 12.77 14.65
C GLY A 172 -94.05 14.28 14.91
N ARG A 173 -95.08 14.95 14.37
CA ARG A 173 -95.86 16.13 14.83
C ARG A 173 -95.75 16.39 16.37
N THR A 174 -95.63 17.60 16.93
CA THR A 174 -96.63 18.72 17.05
C THR A 174 -95.96 19.97 17.71
N VAL A 175 -96.09 21.18 17.13
CA VAL A 175 -96.94 22.36 17.55
C VAL A 175 -96.48 23.11 18.81
N ASP A 176 -96.17 24.41 18.67
CA ASP A 176 -96.84 25.51 19.41
C ASP A 176 -96.54 26.94 18.87
N LEU A 177 -97.59 27.77 18.86
CA LEU A 177 -97.79 29.16 18.40
C LEU A 177 -97.33 30.21 19.46
N PRO A 178 -97.64 31.54 19.37
CA PRO A 178 -97.25 32.54 18.37
C PRO A 178 -96.79 33.88 19.04
N SER A 179 -96.32 34.87 18.26
CA SER A 179 -96.36 36.32 18.58
C SER A 179 -96.08 37.06 17.27
N GLY A 180 -97.01 37.82 16.67
CA GLY A 180 -97.41 39.18 17.06
C GLY A 180 -96.23 40.16 16.84
N THR A 181 -96.27 41.25 16.07
CA THR A 181 -97.33 42.01 15.40
C THR A 181 -96.61 43.01 14.46
N ARG A 182 -97.22 43.37 13.33
CA ARG A 182 -96.81 44.46 12.38
C ARG A 182 -96.91 45.84 13.03
N PRO A 183 -96.26 46.89 12.49
CA PRO A 183 -96.74 47.60 11.30
C PRO A 183 -95.96 47.33 10.01
#